data_AF-K9EIY7-F1
#
_entry.id   AF-K9EIY7-F1
#
_cell.length_a   1.000
_cell.length_b   1.000
_cell.length_c   1.000
_cell.angle_alpha   90.00
_cell.angle_beta   90.00
_cell.angle_gamma   90.00
#
_symmetry.space_group_name_H-M   'P 1'
#
loop_
_entity.id
_entity.type
_entity.pdbx_description
1 polymer ?
#
loop_
_entity_poly.entity_id
_entity_poly.type
_entity_poly.pdbx_seq_one_letter_code
_entity_poly.pdbx_strand_id
1 'polypeptide(L)'
;MSDYKLVFHINENDRWPFTLRSVRNFIRADGHRFVVADFSAIEARVIAWLAGEATTLQAFRDGKDLYCETASRMFGVPVDKHGVNSGLRQKGKIAVLACGYQGGVGALKAMGALRMGLAESELQPLVDAWRAANPSVVQLWADINAAAIEAISTRQPTGVGALTFTVESGIMFVRLPSGRRLAYVKPKLGENRFGGTAITHEGITTGRKWGQLETYGGKLTENIVQAVARDLLTFGMHQVDRAGHRIVMHVHDEIVVETATATVDEICKLMAITPDWAAGLPLAADGYVCDFYMKD
;
A
#
# COMPACT_ATOMS: atom_id res chain seq x y z
N MET A 1 -10.22 -5.30 -8.07
CA MET A 1 -11.24 -4.24 -8.25
C MET A 1 -11.07 -3.28 -7.08
N SER A 2 -10.35 -2.17 -7.28
CA SER A 2 -10.20 -1.15 -6.24
C SER A 2 -11.47 -0.28 -6.22
N ASP A 3 -12.37 -0.56 -5.28
CA ASP A 3 -13.47 0.33 -4.98
C ASP A 3 -12.90 1.63 -4.39
N TYR A 4 -13.12 2.74 -5.09
CA TYR A 4 -12.80 4.08 -4.62
C TYR A 4 -13.61 4.39 -3.35
N LYS A 5 -13.04 4.16 -2.16
CA LYS A 5 -13.57 4.63 -0.89
C LYS A 5 -12.83 5.90 -0.49
N LEU A 6 -13.53 7.03 -0.51
CA LEU A 6 -13.00 8.32 -0.11
C LEU A 6 -12.87 8.34 1.43
N VAL A 7 -11.67 8.10 1.94
CA VAL A 7 -11.26 8.63 3.24
C VAL A 7 -11.01 10.12 3.01
N PHE A 8 -11.54 11.02 3.83
CA PHE A 8 -11.25 12.45 3.68
C PHE A 8 -9.77 12.67 4.05
N HIS A 9 -9.00 13.12 3.06
CA HIS A 9 -7.60 13.48 3.22
C HIS A 9 -7.55 14.98 3.52
N ILE A 10 -7.13 15.35 4.73
CA ILE A 10 -6.86 16.76 5.08
C ILE A 10 -5.35 16.89 5.18
N ASN A 11 -4.74 17.46 4.15
CA ASN A 11 -3.37 17.95 4.20
C ASN A 11 -3.42 19.44 3.83
N GLU A 12 -3.17 20.31 4.81
CA GLU A 12 -3.20 21.77 4.62
C GLU A 12 -2.09 22.27 3.66
N ASN A 13 -1.12 21.41 3.32
CA ASN A 13 -0.02 21.71 2.40
C ASN A 13 -0.19 21.15 0.97
N ASP A 14 -1.22 20.33 0.68
CA ASP A 14 -1.40 19.72 -0.65
C ASP A 14 -2.17 20.66 -1.61
N ARG A 15 -1.49 21.70 -2.12
CA ARG A 15 -1.97 22.49 -3.27
C ARG A 15 -1.27 22.06 -4.55
N TRP A 16 -1.70 20.96 -5.16
CA TRP A 16 -1.18 20.53 -6.47
C TRP A 16 -2.29 20.41 -7.52
N PRO A 17 -2.22 21.11 -8.68
CA PRO A 17 -3.34 21.30 -9.58
C PRO A 17 -3.38 20.29 -10.76
N PHE A 18 -3.30 18.98 -10.53
CA PHE A 18 -3.55 17.99 -11.60
C PHE A 18 -4.80 17.16 -11.33
N THR A 19 -5.97 17.77 -11.52
CA THR A 19 -7.15 17.01 -11.91
C THR A 19 -7.04 16.66 -13.40
N LEU A 20 -7.03 15.36 -13.71
CA LEU A 20 -6.96 14.77 -15.05
C LEU A 20 -7.86 15.51 -16.07
N ARG A 21 -7.23 16.25 -16.99
CA ARG A 21 -7.90 16.76 -18.20
C ARG A 21 -6.89 16.91 -19.32
N SER A 22 -6.78 15.89 -20.20
CA SER A 22 -6.65 16.02 -21.67
C SER A 22 -5.93 14.82 -22.31
N VAL A 23 -6.46 14.36 -23.44
CA VAL A 23 -5.88 13.37 -24.38
C VAL A 23 -4.51 13.81 -24.94
N ARG A 24 -4.10 15.06 -24.69
CA ARG A 24 -2.82 15.64 -25.14
C ARG A 24 -1.59 15.06 -24.44
N ASN A 25 -1.76 14.40 -23.28
CA ASN A 25 -0.64 13.82 -22.52
C ASN A 25 -0.18 12.43 -23.04
N PHE A 26 -0.76 11.95 -24.14
CA PHE A 26 -0.40 10.67 -24.77
C PHE A 26 0.55 10.81 -25.97
N ILE A 27 0.86 12.04 -26.39
CA ILE A 27 1.78 12.33 -27.50
C ILE A 27 2.87 13.25 -26.99
N ARG A 28 4.11 12.77 -27.05
CA ARG A 28 5.30 13.53 -26.68
C ARG A 28 5.63 14.63 -27.69
N ALA A 29 6.35 15.65 -27.26
CA ALA A 29 6.99 16.61 -28.14
C ALA A 29 8.05 15.94 -29.04
N ASP A 30 8.33 16.58 -30.19
CA ASP A 30 9.39 16.13 -31.09
C ASP A 30 10.75 16.13 -30.36
N GLY A 31 11.55 15.10 -30.64
CA GLY A 31 12.86 14.89 -29.99
C GLY A 31 12.80 14.48 -28.50
N HIS A 32 11.61 14.31 -27.91
CA HIS A 32 11.46 13.83 -26.53
C HIS A 32 11.17 12.33 -26.48
N ARG A 33 11.05 11.79 -25.28
CA ARG A 33 10.54 10.44 -24.95
C ARG A 33 9.83 10.49 -23.60
N PHE A 34 9.05 9.45 -23.30
CA PHE A 34 8.54 9.25 -21.95
C PHE A 34 9.48 8.33 -21.17
N VAL A 35 9.82 8.76 -19.96
CA VAL A 35 10.42 7.92 -18.93
C VAL A 35 9.32 7.63 -17.93
N VAL A 36 8.95 6.36 -17.84
CA VAL A 36 7.97 5.85 -16.88
C VAL A 36 8.75 5.28 -15.70
N ALA A 37 8.40 5.68 -14.48
CA ALA A 37 9.03 5.18 -13.27
C ALA A 37 7.97 4.89 -12.21
N ASP A 38 8.02 3.70 -11.64
CA ASP A 38 7.07 3.16 -10.66
C ASP A 38 7.81 2.68 -9.41
N PHE A 39 7.18 2.82 -8.25
CA PHE A 39 7.76 2.28 -7.03
C PHE A 39 7.70 0.75 -7.01
N SER A 40 8.84 0.11 -6.79
CA SER A 40 8.92 -1.35 -6.78
C SER A 40 8.27 -1.93 -5.52
N ALA A 41 7.01 -2.37 -5.61
CA ALA A 41 6.25 -3.00 -4.51
C ALA A 41 6.11 -2.09 -3.26
N ILE A 42 5.72 -0.82 -3.48
CA ILE A 42 5.65 0.20 -2.42
C ILE A 42 4.83 -0.23 -1.21
N GLU A 43 3.64 -0.78 -1.43
CA GLU A 43 2.74 -1.18 -0.36
C GLU A 43 3.36 -2.28 0.52
N ALA A 44 4.05 -3.24 -0.10
CA ALA A 44 4.72 -4.32 0.62
C ALA A 44 5.92 -3.81 1.45
N ARG A 45 6.66 -2.81 0.95
CA ARG A 45 7.73 -2.15 1.70
C ARG A 45 7.18 -1.36 2.88
N VAL A 46 6.09 -0.60 2.66
CA VAL A 46 5.47 0.24 3.68
C VAL A 46 4.85 -0.60 4.80
N ILE A 47 4.11 -1.67 4.48
CA ILE A 47 3.54 -2.54 5.53
C ILE A 47 4.63 -3.23 6.35
N ALA A 48 5.70 -3.74 5.69
CA ALA A 48 6.84 -4.33 6.39
C ALA A 48 7.56 -3.31 7.29
N TRP A 49 7.67 -2.06 6.83
CA TRP A 49 8.28 -0.97 7.60
C TRP A 49 7.44 -0.60 8.82
N LEU A 50 6.12 -0.41 8.65
CA LEU A 50 5.21 -0.14 9.77
C LEU A 50 5.14 -1.30 10.76
N ALA A 51 5.25 -2.54 10.28
CA ALA A 51 5.27 -3.74 11.11
C ALA A 51 6.62 -4.01 11.79
N GLY A 52 7.68 -3.26 11.45
CA GLY A 52 9.04 -3.52 11.94
C GLY A 52 9.60 -4.87 11.50
N GLU A 53 9.21 -5.36 10.32
CA GLU A 53 9.57 -6.68 9.82
C GLU A 53 10.99 -6.71 9.23
N ALA A 54 11.98 -6.82 10.12
CA ALA A 54 13.40 -6.68 9.78
C ALA A 54 13.88 -7.61 8.65
N THR A 55 13.41 -8.86 8.62
CA THR A 55 13.81 -9.85 7.60
C THR A 55 13.29 -9.48 6.21
N THR A 56 12.05 -9.03 6.10
CA THR A 56 11.46 -8.56 4.83
C THR A 56 12.10 -7.27 4.36
N LEU A 57 12.35 -6.33 5.28
CA LEU A 57 13.09 -5.10 4.96
C LEU A 57 14.52 -5.40 4.50
N GLN A 58 15.20 -6.38 5.08
CA GLN A 58 16.52 -6.79 4.64
C GLN A 58 16.48 -7.47 3.26
N ALA A 59 15.52 -8.35 3.00
CA ALA A 59 15.34 -8.96 1.68
C ALA A 59 15.15 -7.91 0.58
N PHE A 60 14.42 -6.84 0.88
CA PHE A 60 14.27 -5.69 -0.01
C PHE A 60 15.58 -4.92 -0.26
N ARG A 61 16.44 -4.78 0.75
CA ARG A 61 17.78 -4.15 0.61
C ARG A 61 18.73 -5.03 -0.20
N ASP A 62 18.62 -6.34 -0.04
CA ASP A 62 19.41 -7.33 -0.76
C ASP A 62 18.92 -7.54 -2.22
N GLY A 63 17.86 -6.84 -2.65
CA GLY A 63 17.29 -6.99 -4.00
C GLY A 63 16.60 -8.34 -4.24
N LYS A 64 16.18 -9.04 -3.18
CA LYS A 64 15.52 -10.35 -3.30
C LYS A 64 14.07 -10.19 -3.77
N ASP A 65 13.57 -11.24 -4.45
CA ASP A 65 12.16 -11.33 -4.83
C ASP A 65 11.32 -11.63 -3.58
N LEU A 66 10.47 -10.68 -3.20
CA LEU A 66 9.59 -10.80 -2.03
C LEU A 66 8.72 -12.07 -2.06
N TYR A 67 8.19 -12.44 -3.22
CA TYR A 67 7.28 -13.58 -3.32
C TYR A 67 8.01 -14.90 -3.14
N CYS A 68 9.26 -14.98 -3.62
CA CYS A 68 10.18 -16.08 -3.33
C CYS A 68 10.52 -16.15 -1.84
N GLU A 69 10.85 -15.02 -1.23
CA GLU A 69 11.17 -14.94 0.21
C GLU A 69 9.97 -15.38 1.07
N THR A 70 8.78 -14.83 0.82
CA THR A 70 7.57 -15.22 1.54
C THR A 70 7.24 -16.69 1.31
N ALA A 71 7.32 -17.19 0.07
CA ALA A 71 7.09 -18.61 -0.21
C ALA A 71 8.08 -19.50 0.54
N SER A 72 9.35 -19.10 0.62
CA SER A 72 10.38 -19.86 1.33
C SER A 72 10.04 -20.01 2.81
N ARG A 73 9.57 -18.93 3.44
CA ARG A 73 9.11 -18.95 4.84
C ARG A 73 7.84 -19.76 5.04
N MET A 74 6.87 -19.62 4.12
CA MET A 74 5.59 -20.34 4.19
C MET A 74 5.77 -21.86 4.08
N PHE A 75 6.69 -22.33 3.24
CA PHE A 75 6.84 -23.75 2.92
C PHE A 75 8.10 -24.39 3.51
N GLY A 76 8.95 -23.62 4.20
CA GLY A 76 10.16 -24.12 4.84
C GLY A 76 11.22 -24.66 3.87
N VAL A 77 11.19 -24.22 2.61
CA VAL A 77 12.14 -24.65 1.56
C VAL A 77 12.68 -23.44 0.81
N PRO A 78 13.94 -23.45 0.32
CA PRO A 78 14.44 -22.36 -0.51
C PRO A 78 13.63 -22.23 -1.80
N VAL A 79 13.16 -21.02 -2.12
CA VAL A 79 12.43 -20.70 -3.36
C VAL A 79 13.17 -19.62 -4.10
N ASP A 80 13.69 -19.95 -5.28
CA ASP A 80 14.28 -19.00 -6.23
C ASP A 80 13.43 -18.91 -7.49
N LYS A 81 13.45 -17.76 -8.16
CA LYS A 81 12.64 -17.50 -9.37
C LYS A 81 12.88 -18.53 -10.49
N HIS A 82 14.10 -19.08 -10.57
CA HIS A 82 14.51 -20.08 -11.56
C HIS A 82 15.01 -21.39 -10.93
N GLY A 83 14.66 -21.65 -9.66
CA GLY A 83 15.08 -22.84 -8.93
C GLY A 83 14.10 -24.02 -9.01
N VAL A 84 14.46 -25.12 -8.34
CA VAL A 84 13.66 -26.36 -8.25
C VAL A 84 12.25 -26.09 -7.69
N ASN A 85 12.14 -25.16 -6.73
CA ASN A 85 10.88 -24.80 -6.08
C ASN A 85 10.20 -23.57 -6.70
N SER A 86 10.61 -23.12 -7.89
CA SER A 86 10.10 -21.89 -8.53
C SER A 86 8.57 -21.84 -8.67
N GLY A 87 7.89 -22.99 -8.80
CA GLY A 87 6.42 -23.07 -8.82
C GLY A 87 5.74 -22.54 -7.54
N LEU A 88 6.42 -22.58 -6.39
CA LEU A 88 5.90 -22.06 -5.12
C LEU A 88 5.87 -20.53 -5.08
N ARG A 89 6.66 -19.84 -5.92
CA ARG A 89 6.64 -18.37 -6.03
C ARG A 89 5.24 -17.86 -6.33
N GLN A 90 4.48 -18.55 -7.18
CA GLN A 90 3.14 -18.12 -7.53
C GLN A 90 2.17 -18.21 -6.33
N LYS A 91 2.29 -19.26 -5.50
CA LYS A 91 1.54 -19.38 -4.25
C LYS A 91 1.93 -18.25 -3.27
N GLY A 92 3.22 -17.95 -3.14
CA GLY A 92 3.72 -16.81 -2.36
C GLY A 92 3.14 -15.47 -2.83
N LYS A 93 3.14 -15.22 -4.15
CA LYS A 93 2.59 -13.99 -4.74
C LYS A 93 1.12 -13.79 -4.39
N ILE A 94 0.29 -14.80 -4.62
CA ILE A 94 -1.15 -14.71 -4.34
C ILE A 94 -1.38 -14.49 -2.83
N ALA A 95 -0.64 -15.20 -1.97
CA ALA A 95 -0.74 -15.05 -0.53
C ALA A 95 -0.36 -13.64 -0.05
N VAL A 96 0.75 -13.08 -0.52
CA VAL A 96 1.17 -11.70 -0.20
C VAL A 96 0.09 -10.69 -0.58
N LEU A 97 -0.44 -10.78 -1.81
CA LEU A 97 -1.43 -9.83 -2.31
C LEU A 97 -2.80 -9.97 -1.63
N ALA A 98 -3.18 -11.16 -1.20
CA ALA A 98 -4.49 -11.40 -0.58
C ALA A 98 -4.48 -11.18 0.93
N CYS A 99 -3.41 -11.58 1.63
CA CYS A 99 -3.41 -11.69 3.09
C CYS A 99 -2.83 -10.46 3.80
N GLY A 100 -2.08 -9.59 3.09
CA GLY A 100 -1.40 -8.41 3.65
C GLY A 100 -2.29 -7.52 4.53
N TYR A 101 -3.57 -7.39 4.18
CA TYR A 101 -4.55 -6.57 4.87
C TYR A 101 -5.65 -7.40 5.55
N GLN A 102 -5.27 -8.49 6.22
CA GLN A 102 -6.17 -9.42 6.93
C GLN A 102 -7.13 -10.20 6.00
N GLY A 103 -6.88 -10.21 4.69
CA GLY A 103 -7.68 -11.03 3.78
C GLY A 103 -7.58 -12.52 4.09
N GLY A 104 -8.67 -13.24 3.82
CA GLY A 104 -8.78 -14.68 4.01
C GLY A 104 -9.11 -15.41 2.71
N VAL A 105 -9.74 -16.58 2.81
CA VAL A 105 -10.14 -17.41 1.65
C VAL A 105 -10.92 -16.63 0.59
N GLY A 106 -11.82 -15.72 1.00
CA GLY A 106 -12.57 -14.87 0.08
C GLY A 106 -11.67 -13.95 -0.76
N ALA A 107 -10.62 -13.38 -0.17
CA ALA A 107 -9.66 -12.54 -0.87
C ALA A 107 -8.82 -13.36 -1.87
N LEU A 108 -8.38 -14.56 -1.49
CA LEU A 108 -7.69 -15.49 -2.39
C LEU A 108 -8.56 -15.84 -3.61
N LYS A 109 -9.85 -16.15 -3.39
CA LYS A 109 -10.81 -16.41 -4.46
C LYS A 109 -10.98 -15.21 -5.39
N ALA A 110 -11.10 -14.00 -4.83
CA ALA A 110 -11.22 -12.76 -5.61
C ALA A 110 -9.97 -12.46 -6.45
N MET A 111 -8.78 -12.85 -5.95
CA MET A 111 -7.50 -12.78 -6.67
C MET A 111 -7.31 -13.92 -7.68
N GLY A 112 -8.32 -14.76 -7.89
CA GLY A 112 -8.32 -15.80 -8.92
C GLY A 112 -7.61 -17.09 -8.53
N ALA A 113 -7.31 -17.35 -7.24
CA ALA A 113 -6.54 -18.52 -6.79
C ALA A 113 -7.01 -19.85 -7.41
N LEU A 114 -8.32 -20.07 -7.50
CA LEU A 114 -8.89 -21.28 -8.12
C LEU A 114 -8.59 -21.40 -9.61
N ARG A 115 -8.61 -20.28 -10.35
CA ARG A 115 -8.27 -20.23 -11.79
C ARG A 115 -6.78 -20.49 -12.03
N MET A 116 -5.96 -20.29 -11.00
CA MET A 116 -4.51 -20.52 -11.03
C MET A 116 -4.14 -21.94 -10.58
N GLY A 117 -5.12 -22.82 -10.40
CA GLY A 117 -4.91 -24.23 -10.12
C GLY A 117 -4.83 -24.60 -8.64
N LEU A 118 -5.08 -23.67 -7.71
CA LEU A 118 -5.23 -24.03 -6.29
C LEU A 118 -6.59 -24.70 -6.04
N ALA A 119 -6.58 -25.82 -5.32
CA ALA A 119 -7.80 -26.44 -4.84
C ALA A 119 -8.43 -25.63 -3.69
N GLU A 120 -9.75 -25.71 -3.53
CA GLU A 120 -10.45 -24.98 -2.47
C GLU A 120 -9.98 -25.38 -1.07
N SER A 121 -9.65 -26.66 -0.87
CA SER A 121 -9.08 -27.18 0.37
C SER A 121 -7.69 -26.64 0.69
N GLU A 122 -6.95 -26.12 -0.28
CA GLU A 122 -5.63 -25.51 -0.07
C GLU A 122 -5.71 -24.04 0.38
N LEU A 123 -6.86 -23.38 0.22
CA LEU A 123 -6.95 -21.93 0.42
C LEU A 123 -6.79 -21.53 1.89
N GLN A 124 -7.48 -22.20 2.81
CA GLN A 124 -7.35 -21.89 4.25
C GLN A 124 -5.94 -22.22 4.77
N PRO A 125 -5.35 -23.40 4.50
CA PRO A 125 -3.96 -23.68 4.84
C PRO A 125 -2.96 -22.65 4.28
N LEU A 126 -3.20 -22.10 3.09
CA LEU A 126 -2.36 -21.05 2.51
C LEU A 126 -2.44 -19.73 3.29
N VAL A 127 -3.64 -19.34 3.73
CA VAL A 127 -3.84 -18.17 4.61
C VAL A 127 -3.09 -18.39 5.92
N ASP A 128 -3.24 -19.57 6.53
CA ASP A 128 -2.64 -19.88 7.83
C ASP A 128 -1.11 -19.91 7.74
N ALA A 129 -0.55 -20.52 6.69
CA ALA A 129 0.89 -20.53 6.42
C ALA A 129 1.44 -19.11 6.22
N TRP A 130 0.72 -18.24 5.49
CA TRP A 130 1.14 -16.86 5.31
C TRP A 130 1.14 -16.08 6.62
N ARG A 131 0.09 -16.23 7.44
CA ARG A 131 0.01 -15.56 8.76
C ARG A 131 1.13 -16.03 9.70
N ALA A 132 1.41 -17.33 9.73
CA ALA A 132 2.52 -17.89 10.49
C ALA A 132 3.89 -17.38 10.01
N ALA A 133 4.05 -17.17 8.71
CA ALA A 133 5.29 -16.67 8.11
C ALA A 133 5.49 -15.15 8.26
N ASN A 134 4.42 -14.38 8.53
CA ASN A 134 4.46 -12.91 8.63
C ASN A 134 3.85 -12.40 9.95
N PRO A 135 4.35 -12.87 11.12
CA PRO A 135 3.74 -12.58 12.43
C PRO A 135 3.79 -11.10 12.79
N SER A 136 4.84 -10.37 12.39
CA SER A 136 4.95 -8.92 12.61
C SER A 136 3.84 -8.16 11.91
N VAL A 137 3.52 -8.56 10.68
CA VAL A 137 2.38 -7.99 9.96
C VAL A 137 1.12 -8.34 10.73
N VAL A 138 0.87 -9.62 11.08
CA VAL A 138 -0.31 -10.03 11.90
C VAL A 138 -0.51 -9.19 13.15
N GLN A 139 0.57 -8.93 13.87
CA GLN A 139 0.55 -8.10 15.06
C GLN A 139 0.17 -6.65 14.74
N LEU A 140 0.70 -6.06 13.66
CA LEU A 140 0.37 -4.69 13.25
C LEU A 140 -1.14 -4.47 13.07
N TRP A 141 -1.90 -5.39 12.45
CA TRP A 141 -3.36 -5.22 12.28
C TRP A 141 -4.09 -5.36 13.61
N ALA A 142 -3.62 -6.25 14.48
CA ALA A 142 -4.16 -6.39 15.83
C ALA A 142 -3.95 -5.11 16.65
N ASP A 143 -2.74 -4.56 16.62
CA ASP A 143 -2.37 -3.32 17.33
C ASP A 143 -3.16 -2.12 16.81
N ILE A 144 -3.25 -1.97 15.48
CA ILE A 144 -4.06 -0.90 14.85
C ILE A 144 -5.53 -1.03 15.24
N ASN A 145 -6.07 -2.25 15.25
CA ASN A 145 -7.46 -2.47 15.65
C ASN A 145 -7.69 -2.11 17.13
N ALA A 146 -6.80 -2.56 18.02
CA ALA A 146 -6.85 -2.28 19.44
C ALA A 146 -6.75 -0.77 19.72
N ALA A 147 -5.81 -0.09 19.07
CA ALA A 147 -5.63 1.36 19.23
C ALA A 147 -6.84 2.16 18.73
N ALA A 148 -7.46 1.74 17.63
CA ALA A 148 -8.69 2.36 17.15
C ALA A 148 -9.84 2.18 18.15
N ILE A 149 -10.04 0.97 18.68
CA ILE A 149 -11.06 0.70 19.71
C ILE A 149 -10.80 1.53 20.97
N GLU A 150 -9.56 1.58 21.44
CA GLU A 150 -9.15 2.31 22.64
C GLU A 150 -9.38 3.81 22.46
N ALA A 151 -8.95 4.40 21.34
CA ALA A 151 -9.16 5.81 21.05
C ALA A 151 -10.65 6.18 20.96
N ILE A 152 -11.48 5.32 20.36
CA ILE A 152 -12.94 5.53 20.28
C ILE A 152 -13.60 5.44 21.66
N SER A 153 -13.18 4.47 22.48
CA SER A 153 -13.77 4.19 23.79
C SER A 153 -13.38 5.24 24.83
N THR A 154 -12.08 5.54 24.94
CA THR A 154 -11.51 6.36 26.01
C THR A 154 -11.46 7.84 25.65
N ARG A 155 -11.49 8.16 24.36
CA ARG A 155 -11.23 9.50 23.80
C ARG A 155 -9.84 10.04 24.15
N GLN A 156 -8.92 9.18 24.58
CA GLN A 156 -7.52 9.53 24.77
C GLN A 156 -6.72 9.26 23.49
N PRO A 157 -5.64 10.00 23.22
CA PRO A 157 -4.70 9.66 22.16
C PRO A 157 -4.05 8.29 22.41
N THR A 158 -4.05 7.42 21.41
CA THR A 158 -3.44 6.08 21.46
C THR A 158 -2.42 5.91 20.33
N GLY A 159 -1.24 5.38 20.61
CA GLY A 159 -0.14 5.24 19.65
C GLY A 159 0.11 3.80 19.19
N VAL A 160 0.51 3.63 17.93
CA VAL A 160 1.04 2.36 17.38
C VAL A 160 2.25 2.69 16.53
N GLY A 161 3.46 2.44 17.05
CA GLY A 161 4.69 2.89 16.41
C GLY A 161 4.68 4.40 16.16
N ALA A 162 4.82 4.80 14.89
CA ALA A 162 4.77 6.21 14.46
C ALA A 162 3.35 6.72 14.15
N LEU A 163 2.32 5.90 14.38
CA LEU A 163 0.91 6.26 14.17
C LEU A 163 0.29 6.80 15.46
N THR A 164 -0.62 7.76 15.35
CA THR A 164 -1.40 8.25 16.50
C THR A 164 -2.88 8.30 16.17
N PHE A 165 -3.69 7.66 16.99
CA PHE A 165 -5.14 7.63 16.91
C PHE A 165 -5.71 8.66 17.89
N THR A 166 -6.62 9.50 17.42
CA THR A 166 -7.27 10.56 18.22
C THR A 166 -8.75 10.63 17.88
N VAL A 167 -9.59 11.11 18.81
CA VAL A 167 -11.01 11.37 18.53
C VAL A 167 -11.36 12.78 18.93
N GLU A 168 -11.62 13.62 17.93
CA GLU A 168 -11.90 15.05 18.08
C GLU A 168 -13.20 15.38 17.36
N SER A 169 -14.10 16.11 18.02
CA SER A 169 -15.35 16.60 17.41
C SER A 169 -16.18 15.52 16.68
N GLY A 170 -16.17 14.29 17.20
CA GLY A 170 -16.90 13.16 16.61
C GLY A 170 -16.24 12.54 15.37
N ILE A 171 -14.95 12.78 15.14
CA ILE A 171 -14.16 12.17 14.06
C ILE A 171 -12.98 11.45 14.70
N MET A 172 -12.75 10.18 14.34
CA MET A 172 -11.49 9.51 14.66
C MET A 172 -10.47 9.87 13.57
N PHE A 173 -9.29 10.34 13.99
CA PHE A 173 -8.17 10.58 13.11
C PHE A 173 -7.05 9.57 13.35
N VAL A 174 -6.42 9.12 12.26
CA VAL A 174 -5.13 8.43 12.30
C VAL A 174 -4.08 9.36 11.71
N ARG A 175 -3.18 9.87 12.55
CA ARG A 175 -2.03 10.67 12.12
C ARG A 175 -0.92 9.75 11.65
N LEU A 176 -0.45 9.97 10.44
CA LEU A 176 0.62 9.24 9.77
C LEU A 176 1.99 9.85 10.10
N PRO A 177 3.11 9.14 9.83
CA PRO A 177 4.45 9.66 10.07
C PRO A 177 4.76 10.95 9.28
N SER A 178 4.17 11.10 8.09
CA SER A 178 4.23 12.31 7.26
C SER A 178 3.51 13.53 7.87
N GLY A 179 2.70 13.32 8.91
CA GLY A 179 1.82 14.33 9.51
C GLY A 179 0.40 14.35 8.92
N ARG A 180 0.15 13.68 7.79
CA ARG A 180 -1.20 13.53 7.20
C ARG A 180 -2.15 12.87 8.23
N ARG A 181 -3.42 13.28 8.22
CA ARG A 181 -4.48 12.68 9.06
C ARG A 181 -5.54 12.00 8.18
N LEU A 182 -5.79 10.72 8.44
CA LEU A 182 -6.93 9.99 7.87
C LEU A 182 -8.15 10.15 8.78
N ALA A 183 -9.29 10.55 8.22
CA ALA A 183 -10.49 10.87 8.98
C ALA A 183 -11.58 9.79 8.84
N TYR A 184 -12.11 9.34 9.97
CA TYR A 184 -13.22 8.38 10.10
C TYR A 184 -14.36 9.05 10.86
N VAL A 185 -15.40 9.46 10.13
CA VAL A 185 -16.49 10.32 10.65
C VAL A 185 -17.45 9.53 11.53
N LYS A 186 -17.83 10.07 12.69
CA LYS A 186 -18.75 9.47 13.66
C LYS A 186 -18.44 8.00 13.93
N PRO A 187 -17.22 7.70 14.42
CA PRO A 187 -16.83 6.34 14.72
C PRO A 187 -17.70 5.78 15.84
N LYS A 188 -18.15 4.53 15.69
CA LYS A 188 -18.93 3.81 16.71
C LYS A 188 -18.38 2.42 16.92
N LEU A 189 -18.55 1.93 18.14
CA LEU A 189 -18.30 0.53 18.48
C LEU A 189 -19.63 -0.20 18.51
N GLY A 190 -19.63 -1.41 17.96
CA GLY A 190 -20.75 -2.33 18.01
C GLY A 190 -20.25 -3.76 18.13
N GLU A 191 -21.13 -4.71 17.84
CA GLU A 191 -20.81 -6.13 17.83
C GLU A 191 -20.84 -6.64 16.39
N ASN A 192 -19.82 -7.37 15.97
CA ASN A 192 -19.78 -8.01 14.67
C ASN A 192 -20.56 -9.34 14.70
N ARG A 193 -20.80 -9.93 13.52
CA ARG A 193 -21.51 -11.22 13.38
C ARG A 193 -20.86 -12.42 14.10
N PHE A 194 -19.65 -12.26 14.63
CA PHE A 194 -18.89 -13.29 15.34
C PHE A 194 -18.76 -12.97 16.85
N GLY A 195 -19.51 -12.00 17.37
CA GLY A 195 -19.49 -11.62 18.79
C GLY A 195 -18.28 -10.78 19.21
N GLY A 196 -17.45 -10.34 18.27
CA GLY A 196 -16.31 -9.44 18.54
C GLY A 196 -16.68 -7.97 18.36
N THR A 197 -15.84 -7.06 18.86
CA THR A 197 -16.04 -5.62 18.64
C THR A 197 -15.95 -5.27 17.16
N ALA A 198 -16.98 -4.60 16.65
CA ALA A 198 -17.00 -3.98 15.32
C ALA A 198 -16.71 -2.48 15.45
N ILE A 199 -15.94 -1.93 14.51
CA ILE A 199 -15.80 -0.48 14.36
C ILE A 199 -16.62 -0.08 13.13
N THR A 200 -17.49 0.93 13.28
CA THR A 200 -18.18 1.54 12.15
C THR A 200 -17.90 3.03 12.07
N HIS A 201 -18.04 3.60 10.88
CA HIS A 201 -17.95 5.03 10.64
C HIS A 201 -18.89 5.44 9.50
N GLU A 202 -19.16 6.74 9.34
CA GLU A 202 -19.93 7.25 8.22
C GLU A 202 -19.03 7.57 7.02
N GLY A 203 -19.55 7.36 5.81
CA GLY A 203 -18.88 7.68 4.55
C GLY A 203 -19.70 7.28 3.33
N ILE A 204 -19.09 7.34 2.14
CA ILE A 204 -19.75 6.94 0.89
C ILE A 204 -19.75 5.40 0.79
N THR A 205 -20.95 4.82 0.81
CA THR A 205 -21.17 3.39 0.63
C THR A 205 -21.08 2.96 -0.84
N THR A 206 -21.06 1.66 -1.11
CA THR A 206 -21.05 1.10 -2.48
C THR A 206 -22.22 1.61 -3.34
N GLY A 207 -23.35 1.96 -2.72
CA GLY A 207 -24.48 2.60 -3.39
C GLY A 207 -24.28 4.07 -3.75
N ARG A 208 -23.05 4.61 -3.59
CA ARG A 208 -22.68 6.03 -3.78
C ARG A 208 -23.52 7.00 -2.93
N LYS A 209 -24.02 6.54 -1.79
CA LYS A 209 -24.78 7.32 -0.80
C LYS A 209 -24.01 7.37 0.51
N TRP A 210 -24.20 8.47 1.24
CA TRP A 210 -23.71 8.58 2.60
C TRP A 210 -24.40 7.54 3.50
N GLY A 211 -23.62 6.80 4.29
CA GLY A 211 -24.12 5.74 5.16
C GLY A 211 -23.05 5.18 6.08
N GLN A 212 -23.41 4.16 6.84
CA GLN A 212 -22.48 3.47 7.75
C GLN A 212 -21.60 2.47 6.97
N LEU A 213 -20.33 2.43 7.34
CA LEU A 213 -19.29 1.56 6.81
C LEU A 213 -18.63 0.82 7.98
N GLU A 214 -18.48 -0.49 7.84
CA GLU A 214 -17.66 -1.28 8.76
C GLU A 214 -16.17 -1.12 8.42
N THR A 215 -15.34 -1.07 9.46
CA THR A 215 -13.89 -1.12 9.37
C THR A 215 -13.34 -2.03 10.48
N TYR A 216 -12.09 -2.41 10.34
CA TYR A 216 -11.37 -3.32 11.24
C TYR A 216 -9.87 -3.16 11.00
N GLY A 217 -9.04 -3.76 11.85
CA GLY A 217 -7.57 -3.74 11.78
C GLY A 217 -7.01 -3.75 10.37
N GLY A 218 -7.22 -4.84 9.61
CA GLY A 218 -6.74 -4.95 8.23
C GLY A 218 -7.19 -3.83 7.29
N LYS A 219 -8.45 -3.38 7.37
CA LYS A 219 -8.93 -2.28 6.52
C LYS A 219 -8.32 -0.93 6.91
N LEU A 220 -8.11 -0.69 8.20
CA LEU A 220 -7.38 0.49 8.68
C LEU A 220 -5.92 0.44 8.21
N THR A 221 -5.25 -0.71 8.35
CA THR A 221 -3.88 -0.93 7.86
C THR A 221 -3.76 -0.66 6.36
N GLU A 222 -4.69 -1.17 5.54
CA GLU A 222 -4.71 -0.92 4.09
C GLU A 222 -4.76 0.59 3.78
N ASN A 223 -5.68 1.32 4.41
CA ASN A 223 -5.82 2.77 4.19
C ASN A 223 -4.56 3.53 4.64
N ILE A 224 -3.96 3.13 5.77
CA ILE A 224 -2.72 3.73 6.30
C ILE A 224 -1.58 3.50 5.31
N VAL A 225 -1.38 2.26 4.84
CA VAL A 225 -0.31 1.90 3.90
C VAL A 225 -0.48 2.65 2.58
N GLN A 226 -1.69 2.68 2.00
CA GLN A 226 -1.98 3.42 0.77
C GLN A 226 -1.74 4.92 0.92
N ALA A 227 -2.10 5.50 2.07
CA ALA A 227 -1.89 6.92 2.32
C ALA A 227 -0.40 7.27 2.50
N VAL A 228 0.38 6.41 3.18
CA VAL A 228 1.84 6.57 3.29
C VAL A 228 2.50 6.40 1.92
N ALA A 229 2.09 5.41 1.12
CA ALA A 229 2.58 5.24 -0.25
C ALA A 229 2.30 6.49 -1.11
N ARG A 230 1.11 7.09 -0.96
CA ARG A 230 0.75 8.35 -1.62
C ARG A 230 1.63 9.52 -1.16
N ASP A 231 1.95 9.61 0.13
CA ASP A 231 2.85 10.64 0.67
C ASP A 231 4.28 10.50 0.11
N LEU A 232 4.78 9.27 0.00
CA LEU A 232 6.08 8.97 -0.62
C LEU A 232 6.10 9.32 -2.10
N LEU A 233 5.03 9.04 -2.83
CA LEU A 233 4.89 9.43 -4.24
C LEU A 233 4.92 10.95 -4.41
N THR A 234 4.12 11.67 -3.62
CA THR A 234 4.12 13.14 -3.68
C THR A 234 5.49 13.71 -3.34
N PHE A 235 6.19 13.15 -2.35
CA PHE A 235 7.57 13.53 -2.05
C PHE A 235 8.52 13.25 -3.23
N GLY A 236 8.49 12.05 -3.80
CA GLY A 236 9.31 11.68 -4.96
C GLY A 236 9.05 12.57 -6.19
N MET A 237 7.78 12.90 -6.45
CA MET A 237 7.41 13.86 -7.49
C MET A 237 8.04 15.23 -7.26
N HIS A 238 8.07 15.73 -6.02
CA HIS A 238 8.76 16.99 -5.72
C HIS A 238 10.27 16.90 -5.93
N GLN A 239 10.89 15.76 -5.65
CA GLN A 239 12.33 15.57 -5.92
C GLN A 239 12.62 15.61 -7.42
N VAL A 240 11.76 14.97 -8.22
CA VAL A 240 11.86 14.96 -9.69
C VAL A 240 11.63 16.37 -10.27
N ASP A 241 10.59 17.07 -9.83
CA ASP A 241 10.27 18.44 -10.26
C ASP A 241 11.39 19.43 -9.89
N ARG A 242 11.94 19.35 -8.67
CA ARG A 242 13.06 20.19 -8.22
C ARG A 242 14.37 19.93 -8.98
N ALA A 243 14.53 18.75 -9.56
CA ALA A 243 15.64 18.44 -10.46
C ALA A 243 15.42 18.99 -11.88
N GLY A 244 14.29 19.64 -12.16
CA GLY A 244 13.97 20.25 -13.45
C GLY A 244 13.25 19.33 -14.44
N HIS A 245 12.81 18.15 -13.99
CA HIS A 245 12.14 17.18 -14.85
C HIS A 245 10.64 17.44 -14.93
N ARG A 246 10.10 17.38 -16.15
CA ARG A 246 8.69 17.66 -16.40
C ARG A 246 7.83 16.41 -16.24
N ILE A 247 7.15 16.29 -15.11
CA ILE A 247 6.14 15.26 -14.88
C ILE A 247 4.86 15.64 -15.64
N VAL A 248 4.45 14.79 -16.60
CA VAL A 248 3.27 15.04 -17.44
C VAL A 248 2.02 14.32 -16.97
N MET A 249 2.19 13.21 -16.24
CA MET A 249 1.11 12.50 -15.55
C MET A 249 1.65 11.56 -14.47
N HIS A 250 0.75 11.04 -13.64
CA HIS A 250 1.01 9.96 -12.71
C HIS A 250 -0.19 9.00 -12.69
N VAL A 251 0.04 7.71 -12.50
CA VAL A 251 -0.99 6.67 -12.45
C VAL A 251 -0.66 5.73 -11.29
N HIS A 252 -1.54 5.60 -10.30
CA HIS A 252 -1.22 4.89 -9.05
C HIS A 252 0.08 5.45 -8.40
N ASP A 253 1.09 4.60 -8.24
CA ASP A 253 2.44 4.84 -7.72
C ASP A 253 3.49 5.16 -8.80
N GLU A 254 3.06 5.27 -10.06
CA GLU A 254 3.90 5.55 -11.21
C GLU A 254 3.83 7.03 -11.62
N ILE A 255 4.96 7.57 -12.07
CA ILE A 255 5.05 8.87 -12.74
C ILE A 255 5.53 8.71 -14.18
N VAL A 256 5.11 9.65 -15.02
CA VAL A 256 5.59 9.76 -16.40
C VAL A 256 6.24 11.12 -16.60
N VAL A 257 7.52 11.08 -16.96
CA VAL A 257 8.35 12.24 -17.24
C VAL A 257 8.54 12.37 -18.75
N GLU A 258 8.24 13.54 -19.29
CA GLU A 258 8.57 13.89 -20.67
C GLU A 258 9.94 14.55 -20.71
N THR A 259 10.89 13.95 -21.44
CA THR A 259 12.28 14.41 -21.44
C THR A 259 12.99 14.12 -22.75
N ALA A 260 13.99 14.94 -23.11
CA ALA A 260 14.92 14.66 -24.20
C ALA A 260 16.21 13.97 -23.73
N THR A 261 16.54 14.08 -22.43
CA THR A 261 17.87 13.77 -21.91
C THR A 261 17.87 12.83 -20.70
N ALA A 262 16.85 12.90 -19.84
CA ALA A 262 16.87 12.16 -18.59
C ALA A 262 16.84 10.65 -18.83
N THR A 263 17.49 9.92 -17.94
CA THR A 263 17.53 8.44 -17.97
C THR A 263 16.52 7.85 -16.98
N VAL A 264 16.15 6.58 -17.19
CA VAL A 264 15.29 5.84 -16.24
C VAL A 264 15.93 5.82 -14.85
N ASP A 265 17.21 5.42 -14.77
CA ASP A 265 17.98 5.34 -13.53
C ASP A 265 18.00 6.68 -12.77
N GLU A 266 18.15 7.80 -13.47
CA GLU A 266 18.09 9.14 -12.88
C GLU A 266 16.73 9.42 -12.23
N ILE A 267 15.62 9.17 -12.94
CA ILE A 267 14.27 9.41 -12.42
C ILE A 267 13.97 8.45 -11.26
N CYS A 268 14.32 7.17 -11.38
CA CYS A 268 14.14 6.18 -10.33
C CYS A 268 14.92 6.54 -9.07
N LYS A 269 16.17 7.04 -9.19
CA LYS A 269 16.97 7.51 -8.06
C LYS A 269 16.32 8.69 -7.34
N LEU A 270 15.76 9.65 -8.09
CA LEU A 270 15.05 10.81 -7.51
C LEU A 270 13.78 10.38 -6.78
N MET A 271 13.00 9.46 -7.37
CA MET A 271 11.81 8.91 -6.71
C MET A 271 12.17 8.11 -5.45
N ALA A 272 13.27 7.36 -5.46
CA ALA A 272 13.70 6.52 -4.36
C ALA A 272 14.35 7.31 -3.19
N ILE A 273 14.47 8.64 -3.28
CA ILE A 273 14.90 9.47 -2.14
C ILE A 273 13.86 9.32 -1.03
N THR A 274 14.33 8.85 0.13
CA THR A 274 13.47 8.63 1.29
C THR A 274 13.42 9.89 2.15
N PRO A 275 12.23 10.41 2.50
CA PRO A 275 12.12 11.55 3.41
C PRO A 275 12.49 11.17 4.84
N ASP A 276 12.90 12.16 5.65
CA ASP A 276 13.37 11.94 7.03
C ASP A 276 12.37 11.17 7.91
N TRP A 277 11.07 11.45 7.75
CA TRP A 277 10.01 10.78 8.51
C TRP A 277 9.82 9.30 8.14
N ALA A 278 10.37 8.85 7.01
CA ALA A 278 10.33 7.47 6.53
C ALA A 278 11.69 6.76 6.68
N ALA A 279 12.57 7.26 7.56
CA ALA A 279 13.90 6.70 7.75
C ALA A 279 13.88 5.17 7.94
N GLY A 280 14.81 4.50 7.25
CA GLY A 280 14.95 3.04 7.29
C GLY A 280 14.04 2.26 6.32
N LEU A 281 13.05 2.89 5.70
CA LEU A 281 12.27 2.30 4.61
C LEU A 281 13.19 2.09 3.39
N PRO A 282 13.39 0.85 2.89
CA PRO A 282 14.21 0.63 1.71
C PRO A 282 13.42 0.98 0.45
N LEU A 283 13.26 2.28 0.15
CA LEU A 283 12.52 2.73 -1.02
C LEU A 283 13.29 2.39 -2.31
N ALA A 284 12.58 1.93 -3.34
CA ALA A 284 13.16 1.61 -4.65
C ALA A 284 12.11 1.87 -5.73
N ALA A 285 12.59 2.25 -6.91
CA ALA A 285 11.78 2.43 -8.11
C ALA A 285 12.43 1.72 -9.30
N ASP A 286 11.61 1.30 -10.24
CA ASP A 286 12.03 0.73 -11.53
C ASP A 286 11.24 1.42 -12.64
N GLY A 287 11.68 1.26 -13.88
CA GLY A 287 11.05 2.00 -14.98
C GLY A 287 11.52 1.61 -16.36
N TYR A 288 10.95 2.27 -17.35
CA TYR A 288 11.22 2.02 -18.75
C TYR A 288 11.04 3.28 -19.59
N VAL A 289 11.51 3.21 -20.83
CA VAL A 289 11.33 4.27 -21.82
C VAL A 289 10.26 3.84 -22.81
N CYS A 290 9.37 4.75 -23.16
CA CYS A 290 8.41 4.54 -24.24
C CYS A 290 8.21 5.80 -25.08
N ASP A 291 7.85 5.61 -26.35
CA ASP A 291 7.47 6.71 -27.25
C ASP A 291 6.01 7.13 -27.05
N PHE A 292 5.19 6.19 -26.59
CA PHE A 292 3.78 6.39 -26.26
C PHE A 292 3.48 5.56 -25.01
N TYR A 293 2.68 6.13 -24.11
CA TYR A 293 2.35 5.47 -22.86
C TYR A 293 1.50 4.22 -23.11
N MET A 294 2.04 3.06 -22.74
CA MET A 294 1.31 1.81 -22.58
C MET A 294 1.52 1.33 -21.16
N LYS A 295 0.45 0.91 -20.51
CA LYS A 295 0.52 0.27 -19.20
C LYS A 295 0.95 -1.19 -19.41
N ASP A 296 2.07 -1.58 -18.81
CA ASP A 296 2.53 -2.98 -18.75
C ASP A 296 1.73 -3.81 -17.73
#